data_AF-A0A2D9SME4-F1
#
_entry.id   AF-A0A2D9SME4-F1
#
_cell.length_a   1.000
_cell.length_b   1.000
_cell.length_c   1.000
_cell.angle_alpha   90.00
_cell.angle_beta   90.00
_cell.angle_gamma   90.00
#
_symmetry.space_group_name_H-M   'P 1'
#
loop_
_entity.id
_entity.type
_entity.pdbx_description
1 polymer ?
#
loop_
_entity_poly.entity_id
_entity_poly.type
_entity_poly.pdbx_seq_one_letter_code
_entity_poly.pdbx_strand_id
1 'polypeptide(L)'
;MKTHELKCHPHFFEALKRGDKNFEIRRNDRRFANGDELVIRKFDPSFGLIPGEAPLRFVVTYIMGDEDFPAIAPGFVIMGIKPVEAKAVGAIINDLPVLQDVERCNEYRKVAGLVLPRTCAKCGLGKCVYSERNEDG
;
A
#
# COMPACT_ATOMS: atom_id res chain seq x y z
N MET A 1 -10.96 14.74 -2.19
CA MET A 1 -10.19 13.53 -1.83
C MET A 1 -9.58 13.73 -0.46
N LYS A 2 -9.96 12.89 0.51
CA LYS A 2 -9.36 12.80 1.83
C LYS A 2 -8.68 11.44 1.98
N THR A 3 -7.64 11.37 2.81
CA THR A 3 -6.95 10.12 3.14
C THR A 3 -7.35 9.68 4.56
N HIS A 4 -7.78 8.43 4.70
CA HIS A 4 -8.25 7.85 5.95
C HIS A 4 -7.34 6.71 6.40
N GLU A 5 -6.68 6.86 7.55
CA GLU A 5 -5.95 5.74 8.16
C GLU A 5 -6.91 4.84 8.95
N LEU A 6 -6.87 3.55 8.62
CA LEU A 6 -7.78 2.55 9.17
C LEU A 6 -7.01 1.31 9.63
N LYS A 7 -7.45 0.73 10.75
CA LYS A 7 -6.98 -0.55 11.27
C LYS A 7 -7.82 -1.68 10.71
N CYS A 8 -7.21 -2.79 10.33
CA CYS A 8 -7.90 -3.97 9.81
C CYS A 8 -7.36 -5.24 10.44
N HIS A 9 -8.28 -6.12 10.86
CA HIS A 9 -7.94 -7.41 11.46
C HIS A 9 -7.12 -8.27 10.48
N PRO A 10 -6.13 -9.06 10.94
CA PRO A 10 -5.22 -9.81 10.06
C PRO A 10 -5.93 -10.62 8.97
N HIS A 11 -6.98 -11.34 9.32
CA HIS A 11 -7.75 -12.16 8.38
C HIS A 11 -8.31 -11.37 7.19
N PHE A 12 -8.91 -10.20 7.44
CA PHE A 12 -9.48 -9.36 6.38
C PHE A 12 -8.41 -8.59 5.62
N PHE A 13 -7.32 -8.21 6.30
CA PHE A 13 -6.16 -7.58 5.68
C PHE A 13 -5.55 -8.48 4.61
N GLU A 14 -5.37 -9.78 4.89
CA GLU A 14 -4.86 -10.73 3.90
C GLU A 14 -5.83 -10.93 2.72
N ALA A 15 -7.15 -10.94 2.97
CA ALA A 15 -8.14 -11.00 1.89
C ALA A 15 -8.12 -9.76 0.99
N LEU A 16 -7.91 -8.56 1.57
CA LEU A 16 -7.70 -7.32 0.83
C LEU A 16 -6.40 -7.37 0.01
N LYS A 17 -5.31 -7.87 0.61
CA LYS A 17 -3.99 -8.00 -0.01
C LYS A 17 -4.00 -8.92 -1.22
N ARG A 18 -4.72 -10.05 -1.14
CA ARG A 18 -4.88 -11.00 -2.26
C ARG A 18 -5.86 -10.54 -3.34
N GLY A 19 -6.72 -9.56 -3.02
CA GLY A 19 -7.75 -9.07 -3.93
C GLY A 19 -9.08 -9.84 -3.89
N ASP A 20 -9.19 -10.88 -3.04
CA ASP A 20 -10.44 -11.64 -2.82
C ASP A 20 -11.53 -10.74 -2.25
N LYS A 21 -11.13 -9.74 -1.45
CA LYS A 21 -12.00 -8.73 -0.84
C LYS A 21 -11.74 -7.38 -1.52
N ASN A 22 -12.78 -6.81 -2.12
CA ASN A 22 -12.74 -5.53 -2.84
C ASN A 22 -13.73 -4.49 -2.26
N PHE A 23 -14.12 -4.66 -1.00
CA PHE A 23 -15.03 -3.76 -0.28
C PHE A 23 -14.58 -3.58 1.16
N GLU A 24 -15.00 -2.50 1.82
CA GLU A 24 -14.77 -2.25 3.24
C GLU A 24 -16.06 -1.76 3.92
N ILE A 25 -16.35 -2.25 5.14
CA ILE A 25 -17.55 -1.88 5.89
C ILE A 25 -17.14 -1.06 7.11
N ARG A 26 -17.74 0.12 7.30
CA ARG A 26 -17.42 1.02 8.42
C ARG A 26 -18.64 1.79 8.89
N ARG A 27 -18.60 2.22 10.16
CA ARG A 27 -19.46 3.33 10.62
C ARG A 27 -19.06 4.59 9.85
N ASN A 28 -20.03 5.36 9.37
CA ASN A 28 -19.76 6.57 8.59
C ASN A 28 -19.49 7.81 9.47
N ASP A 29 -18.69 7.68 10.52
CA ASP A 29 -18.33 8.76 11.46
C ASP A 29 -17.28 9.74 10.88
N ARG A 30 -16.69 9.39 9.73
CA ARG A 30 -15.68 10.18 9.02
C ARG A 30 -16.18 10.82 7.73
N ARG A 31 -17.46 10.59 7.37
CA ARG A 31 -18.07 11.05 6.11
C ARG A 31 -17.26 10.61 4.90
N PHE A 32 -17.11 9.29 4.73
CA PHE A 32 -16.41 8.71 3.58
C PHE A 32 -17.10 9.11 2.27
N ALA A 33 -16.32 9.31 1.21
CA ALA A 33 -16.85 9.68 -0.09
C ALA A 33 -16.11 8.96 -1.23
N ASN A 34 -16.77 8.88 -2.40
CA ASN A 34 -16.12 8.42 -3.63
C ASN A 34 -14.88 9.27 -3.94
N GLY A 35 -13.79 8.61 -4.33
CA GLY A 35 -12.48 9.22 -4.58
C GLY A 35 -11.63 9.44 -3.34
N ASP A 36 -12.09 9.10 -2.12
CA ASP A 36 -11.23 9.11 -0.93
C ASP A 36 -10.23 7.95 -0.95
N GLU A 37 -9.08 8.16 -0.31
CA GLU A 37 -8.05 7.15 -0.15
C GLU A 37 -8.18 6.48 1.23
N LEU A 38 -8.12 5.15 1.24
CA LEU A 38 -8.03 4.35 2.46
C LEU A 38 -6.62 3.79 2.62
N VAL A 39 -5.97 4.10 3.73
CA VAL A 39 -4.68 3.53 4.14
C VAL A 39 -4.96 2.49 5.22
N ILE A 40 -4.94 1.23 4.82
CA ILE A 40 -5.27 0.10 5.69
C ILE A 40 -4.00 -0.45 6.34
N ARG A 41 -3.97 -0.50 7.68
CA ARG A 41 -2.89 -1.09 8.48
C ARG A 41 -3.35 -2.38 9.14
N LYS A 42 -2.51 -3.41 9.06
CA LYS A 42 -2.73 -4.69 9.75
C LYS A 42 -2.64 -4.49 11.26
N PHE A 43 -3.72 -4.80 11.96
CA PHE A 43 -3.86 -4.56 13.39
C PHE A 43 -4.60 -5.72 14.05
N ASP A 44 -4.01 -6.29 15.09
CA ASP A 44 -4.62 -7.29 15.94
C ASP A 44 -5.01 -6.64 17.29
N PRO A 45 -6.25 -6.77 17.78
CA PRO A 45 -6.64 -6.20 19.07
C PRO A 45 -5.82 -6.70 20.28
N SER A 46 -5.27 -7.92 20.20
CA SER A 46 -4.48 -8.54 21.27
C SER A 46 -3.02 -8.07 21.26
N PHE A 47 -2.46 -7.79 20.08
CA PHE A 47 -1.03 -7.50 19.90
C PHE A 47 -0.72 -6.08 19.41
N GLY A 48 -1.74 -5.34 18.97
CA GLY A 48 -1.60 -4.01 18.40
C GLY A 48 -1.28 -4.00 16.90
N LEU A 49 -0.54 -3.00 16.45
CA LEU A 49 -0.07 -2.91 15.07
C LEU A 49 0.96 -4.01 14.80
N ILE A 50 0.77 -4.76 13.72
CA ILE A 50 1.72 -5.82 13.35
C ILE A 50 2.88 -5.20 12.55
N PRO A 51 4.13 -5.29 13.03
CA PRO A 51 5.28 -4.72 12.35
C PRO A 51 5.65 -5.52 11.09
N GLY A 52 6.40 -4.91 10.18
CA GLY A 52 6.94 -5.56 8.98
C GLY A 52 6.00 -5.65 7.78
N GLU A 53 4.72 -5.31 7.93
CA GLU A 53 3.77 -5.23 6.81
C GLU A 53 3.52 -3.79 6.36
N ALA A 54 3.64 -3.58 5.04
CA ALA A 54 3.34 -2.29 4.43
C ALA A 54 1.82 -2.03 4.46
N PRO A 55 1.37 -0.78 4.67
CA PRO A 55 -0.05 -0.47 4.58
C PRO A 55 -0.56 -0.65 3.15
N LEU A 56 -1.77 -1.19 3.01
CA LEU A 56 -2.45 -1.27 1.73
C LEU A 56 -3.16 0.05 1.45
N ARG A 57 -3.13 0.49 0.19
CA ARG A 57 -3.78 1.74 -0.25
C ARG A 57 -4.86 1.43 -1.25
N PHE A 58 -6.04 1.99 -1.01
CA PHE A 58 -7.19 1.84 -1.88
C PHE A 58 -7.88 3.18 -2.14
N VAL A 59 -8.57 3.30 -3.26
CA VAL A 59 -9.51 4.39 -3.54
C VAL A 59 -10.93 3.87 -3.38
N VAL A 60 -11.77 4.65 -2.70
CA VAL A 60 -13.21 4.41 -2.66
C VAL A 60 -13.80 4.71 -4.03
N THR A 61 -14.39 3.70 -4.67
CA THR A 61 -14.99 3.80 -6.01
C THR A 61 -16.50 3.88 -5.97
N TYR A 62 -17.10 3.34 -4.91
CA TYR A 62 -18.54 3.37 -4.70
C TYR A 62 -18.84 3.33 -3.20
N ILE A 63 -19.94 3.94 -2.78
CA ILE A 63 -20.40 3.91 -1.39
C ILE A 63 -21.92 3.68 -1.38
N MET A 64 -22.36 2.83 -0.45
CA MET A 64 -23.76 2.53 -0.18
C MET A 64 -23.99 2.53 1.33
N GLY A 65 -24.99 3.25 1.81
CA GLY A 65 -25.36 3.36 3.23
C GLY A 65 -26.70 2.74 3.57
N ASP A 66 -27.08 2.86 4.84
CA ASP A 66 -28.37 2.47 5.40
C ASP A 66 -29.57 3.21 4.77
N GLU A 67 -29.36 4.43 4.28
CA GLU A 67 -30.36 5.18 3.51
C GLU A 67 -30.60 4.59 2.11
N ASP A 68 -29.60 3.91 1.53
CA ASP A 68 -29.68 3.31 0.20
C ASP A 68 -30.25 1.88 0.24
N PHE A 69 -29.93 1.11 1.30
CA PHE A 69 -30.35 -0.28 1.42
C PHE A 69 -30.68 -0.66 2.88
N PRO A 70 -31.95 -0.98 3.21
CA PRO A 70 -32.40 -1.21 4.59
C PRO A 70 -31.70 -2.34 5.37
N ALA A 71 -31.02 -3.26 4.69
CA ALA A 71 -30.28 -4.34 5.36
C ALA A 71 -28.90 -3.88 5.88
N ILE A 72 -28.45 -2.68 5.54
CA ILE A 72 -27.23 -2.08 6.07
C ILE A 72 -27.56 -1.49 7.45
N ALA A 73 -26.76 -1.83 8.46
CA ALA A 73 -26.99 -1.36 9.82
C ALA A 73 -26.98 0.18 9.89
N PRO A 74 -27.85 0.82 10.70
CA PRO A 74 -27.93 2.27 10.76
C PRO A 74 -26.59 2.95 11.04
N GLY A 75 -26.26 3.97 10.22
CA GLY A 75 -25.00 4.71 10.27
C GLY A 75 -23.76 3.95 9.78
N PHE A 76 -23.91 2.79 9.16
CA PHE A 76 -22.83 2.07 8.48
C PHE A 76 -22.88 2.27 6.96
N VAL A 77 -21.70 2.15 6.34
CA VAL A 77 -21.51 2.19 4.89
C VAL A 77 -20.71 0.99 4.44
N ILE A 78 -21.01 0.53 3.23
CA ILE A 78 -20.22 -0.40 2.45
C ILE A 78 -19.53 0.42 1.36
N MET A 79 -18.19 0.37 1.34
CA MET A 79 -17.36 1.05 0.35
C MET A 79 -16.80 0.03 -0.63
N GLY A 80 -17.13 0.13 -1.91
CA GLY A 80 -16.41 -0.56 -2.97
C GLY A 80 -15.06 0.10 -3.19
N ILE A 81 -13.98 -0.68 -3.19
CA ILE A 81 -12.61 -0.16 -3.19
C ILE A 81 -11.76 -0.80 -4.29
N LYS A 82 -10.81 -0.03 -4.82
CA LYS A 82 -9.80 -0.54 -5.76
C LYS A 82 -8.41 -0.20 -5.27
N PRO A 83 -7.40 -1.09 -5.45
CA PRO A 83 -6.03 -0.76 -5.11
C PRO A 83 -5.61 0.55 -5.77
N VAL A 84 -4.93 1.41 -5.03
CA VAL A 84 -4.21 2.53 -5.65
C VAL A 84 -3.12 1.88 -6.48
N GLU A 85 -3.18 2.02 -7.80
CA GLU A 85 -2.05 1.61 -8.64
C GLU A 85 -0.82 2.36 -8.12
N ALA A 86 0.18 1.61 -7.66
CA ALA A 86 1.48 2.19 -7.44
C ALA A 86 1.86 2.80 -8.78
N LYS A 87 2.00 4.14 -8.85
CA LYS A 87 2.61 4.77 -10.01
C LYS A 87 3.87 3.97 -10.26
N ALA A 88 3.90 3.25 -11.38
CA ALA A 88 4.97 2.33 -11.65
C ALA A 88 6.25 3.13 -11.49
N VAL A 89 7.04 2.79 -10.47
CA VAL A 89 8.38 3.35 -10.35
C VAL A 89 9.09 3.06 -11.68
N GLY A 90 8.77 1.95 -12.35
CA GLY A 90 9.15 1.64 -13.74
C GLY A 90 8.85 2.72 -14.79
N ALA A 91 7.71 3.41 -14.73
CA ALA A 91 7.38 4.50 -15.66
C ALA A 91 8.21 5.76 -15.39
N ILE A 92 8.44 6.08 -14.11
CA ILE A 92 9.33 7.19 -13.71
C ILE A 92 10.80 6.85 -14.00
N ILE A 93 11.17 5.56 -13.92
CA ILE A 93 12.52 5.07 -14.21
C ILE A 93 12.90 5.31 -15.68
N ASN A 94 11.98 5.21 -16.64
CA ASN A 94 12.30 5.40 -18.06
C ASN A 94 12.66 6.85 -18.40
N ASP A 95 12.09 7.83 -17.69
CA ASP A 95 12.36 9.26 -17.90
C ASP A 95 13.44 9.82 -16.95
N LEU A 96 13.89 9.05 -15.96
CA LEU A 96 15.02 9.42 -15.10
C LEU A 96 16.33 9.21 -15.89
N PRO A 97 17.19 10.25 -16.01
CA PRO A 97 18.50 10.10 -16.61
C PRO A 97 19.21 8.93 -15.94
N VAL A 98 19.88 8.10 -16.74
CA VAL A 98 20.70 7.00 -16.23
C VAL A 98 21.69 7.61 -15.24
N LEU A 99 21.41 7.44 -13.95
CA LEU A 99 22.30 7.91 -12.90
C LEU A 99 23.50 6.98 -12.93
N GLN A 100 24.54 7.38 -13.66
CA GLN A 100 25.86 6.73 -13.65
C GLN A 100 26.59 6.93 -12.32
N ASP A 101 25.89 7.37 -11.27
CA ASP A 101 26.43 7.75 -9.99
C ASP A 101 25.78 6.93 -8.85
N VAL A 102 26.65 6.23 -8.13
CA VAL A 102 26.33 5.30 -7.05
C VAL A 102 25.77 6.02 -5.83
N GLU A 103 26.20 7.26 -5.55
CA GLU A 103 25.72 8.01 -4.38
C GLU A 103 24.24 8.35 -4.50
N ARG A 104 23.84 8.78 -5.70
CA ARG A 104 22.45 9.15 -6.00
C ARG A 104 21.51 7.93 -6.05
N CYS A 105 22.03 6.76 -6.42
CA CYS A 105 21.31 5.48 -6.32
C CYS A 105 21.06 5.07 -4.86
N ASN A 106 22.03 5.30 -3.98
CA ASN A 106 21.90 5.02 -2.55
C ASN A 106 20.95 6.02 -1.85
N GLU A 107 20.99 7.28 -2.23
CA GLU A 107 20.04 8.30 -1.74
C GLU A 107 18.60 7.97 -2.17
N TYR A 108 18.40 7.54 -3.42
CA TYR A 108 17.11 7.08 -3.92
C TYR A 108 16.56 5.87 -3.14
N ARG A 109 17.42 4.90 -2.79
CA ARG A 109 17.04 3.74 -1.97
C ARG A 109 16.62 4.12 -0.55
N LYS A 110 17.25 5.13 0.05
CA LYS A 110 16.89 5.65 1.38
C LYS A 110 15.51 6.31 1.39
N VAL A 111 15.16 7.04 0.33
CA VAL A 111 13.89 7.76 0.23
C VAL A 111 12.74 6.82 -0.16
N ALA A 112 12.99 5.83 -1.01
CA ALA A 112 11.92 5.02 -1.61
C ALA A 112 11.50 3.79 -0.78
N GLY A 113 12.20 3.43 0.31
CA GLY A 113 11.83 2.30 1.17
C GLY A 113 11.73 0.93 0.47
N LEU A 114 12.25 0.84 -0.77
CA LEU A 114 12.13 -0.31 -1.64
C LEU A 114 13.24 -1.31 -1.34
N VAL A 115 12.87 -2.49 -0.83
CA VAL A 115 13.71 -3.68 -0.93
C VAL A 115 13.66 -4.15 -2.38
N LEU A 116 14.61 -3.71 -3.19
CA LEU A 116 14.76 -4.22 -4.55
C LEU A 116 15.36 -5.64 -4.51
N PRO A 117 14.94 -6.56 -5.40
CA PRO A 117 15.60 -7.86 -5.56
C PRO A 117 17.11 -7.70 -5.82
N ARG A 118 17.90 -8.76 -5.55
CA ARG A 118 19.38 -8.77 -5.66
C ARG A 118 19.92 -8.24 -7.00
N THR A 119 19.08 -8.20 -8.04
CA THR A 119 19.39 -7.64 -9.35
C THR A 119 18.57 -6.37 -9.60
N CYS A 120 19.24 -5.24 -9.77
CA CYS A 120 18.61 -4.00 -10.21
C CYS A 120 18.10 -4.17 -11.65
N ALA A 121 16.78 -4.11 -11.85
CA ALA A 121 16.12 -4.29 -13.14
C ALA A 121 16.49 -3.25 -14.20
N LYS A 122 17.18 -2.15 -13.83
CA LYS A 122 17.57 -1.10 -14.79
C LYS A 122 18.97 -1.31 -15.41
N CYS A 123 19.90 -1.96 -14.71
CA CYS A 123 21.26 -2.14 -15.22
C CYS A 123 21.62 -3.58 -15.57
N GLY A 124 20.86 -4.58 -15.09
CA GLY A 124 21.14 -5.99 -15.36
C GLY A 124 22.51 -6.49 -14.84
N LEU A 125 23.28 -5.64 -14.14
CA LEU A 125 24.72 -5.85 -14.01
C LEU A 125 25.16 -6.74 -12.85
N GLY A 126 24.27 -7.17 -11.96
CA GLY A 126 24.61 -8.13 -10.88
C GLY A 126 25.85 -7.77 -10.03
N LYS A 127 26.32 -6.52 -10.09
CA LYS A 127 27.60 -6.05 -9.53
C LYS A 127 27.45 -4.66 -8.95
N CYS A 128 26.44 -4.46 -8.10
CA CYS A 128 26.44 -3.28 -7.23
C CYS A 128 27.39 -3.58 -6.08
N VAL A 129 28.30 -2.65 -5.75
CA VAL A 129 29.42 -2.76 -4.81
C VAL A 129 29.03 -3.18 -3.37
N TYR A 130 27.73 -3.38 -3.10
CA TYR A 130 27.18 -3.84 -1.83
C TYR A 130 26.63 -5.27 -1.82
N SER A 131 26.82 -6.06 -2.89
CA SER A 131 26.50 -7.50 -2.86
C SER A 131 27.55 -8.39 -2.19
N GLU A 132 28.66 -7.82 -1.69
CA GLU A 132 29.78 -8.59 -1.10
C GLU A 132 30.17 -8.17 0.32
N ARG A 133 29.23 -7.70 1.15
CA ARG A 133 29.46 -7.66 2.60
C ARG A 133 28.23 -8.13 3.33
N ASN A 134 28.17 -9.43 3.55
CA ASN A 134 27.65 -10.09 4.76
C ASN A 134 27.80 -11.61 4.63
N GLU A 135 28.98 -12.08 4.21
CA GLU A 135 29.43 -13.44 4.47
C GLU A 135 30.90 -13.31 4.90
N ASP A 136 31.14 -13.54 6.20
CA ASP A 136 32.40 -13.81 6.89
C ASP A 136 33.48 -12.70 6.99
N GLY A 137 33.64 -12.14 8.20
CA GLY A 137 34.78 -11.31 8.60
C GLY A 137 34.45 -10.20 9.59
#